data_AF-A0A5S3WPR0-F1
#
_entry.id   AF-A0A5S3WPR0-F1
#
_cell.length_a   1.000
_cell.length_b   1.000
_cell.length_c   1.000
_cell.angle_alpha   90.00
_cell.angle_beta   90.00
_cell.angle_gamma   90.00
#
_symmetry.space_group_name_H-M   'P 1'
#
loop_
_entity.id
_entity.type
_entity.pdbx_description
1 polymer ?
#
loop_
_entity_poly.entity_id
_entity_poly.type
_entity_poly.pdbx_seq_one_letter_code
_entity_poly.pdbx_strand_id
1 'polypeptide(L)'
;MVQPKKVFLSEFAVNICSGRWLLTSASQLMTGGTMGPKETEVSNNSHIYLISKSPIISYSKEYFRYENGKISGRINYRVDGELREKDFSIDFPLLDGAVEVRLSKYPHREILTLDADGNEIRYLPASIICMGMGWHLTNRELSDLEVLYVGQAYGDGTRTAFERLKSHSTLQKILAQAQYESPDSEIQILTFEYEPYRIIHQMDGRAGNVISDYRDMDRFRNIVDNHLSEYEQICLVEAGLIRYFQPRYNAIYKDNFPSDKHKILESCYNLDFSGLIVEINTDELSFRLFSDGVKASDHHICKIDLLDPEKRWGFFHSGRGDGSFFKLPNVIERKKKC
;
A
#
# COMPACT_ATOMS: atom_id res chain seq x y z
N MET A 1 -20.46 -34.95 -23.79
CA MET A 1 -20.40 -34.60 -22.36
C MET A 1 -19.59 -33.32 -22.23
N VAL A 2 -20.07 -32.33 -21.47
CA VAL A 2 -19.28 -31.15 -21.12
C VAL A 2 -18.09 -31.62 -20.28
N GLN A 3 -16.86 -31.25 -20.64
CA GLN A 3 -15.68 -31.65 -19.85
C GLN A 3 -15.79 -31.07 -18.43
N PRO A 4 -15.35 -31.81 -17.39
CA PRO A 4 -15.30 -31.28 -16.04
C PRO A 4 -14.37 -30.06 -16.01
N LYS A 5 -14.86 -28.93 -15.48
CA LYS A 5 -14.07 -27.69 -15.35
C LYS A 5 -12.93 -27.84 -14.33
N LYS A 6 -13.06 -28.75 -13.37
CA LYS A 6 -11.95 -29.12 -12.48
C LYS A 6 -11.17 -30.26 -13.12
N VAL A 7 -9.89 -30.03 -13.38
CA VAL A 7 -9.02 -30.96 -14.12
C VAL A 7 -8.14 -31.77 -13.18
N PHE A 8 -7.60 -31.12 -12.14
CA PHE A 8 -6.65 -31.72 -11.20
C PHE A 8 -7.22 -31.81 -9.79
N LEU A 9 -6.71 -32.77 -9.02
CA LEU A 9 -7.05 -32.92 -7.61
C LEU A 9 -6.51 -31.75 -6.79
N SER A 10 -5.30 -31.29 -7.10
CA SER A 10 -4.65 -30.16 -6.46
C SER A 10 -4.62 -28.90 -7.32
N GLU A 11 -4.75 -27.76 -6.66
CA GLU A 11 -4.56 -26.44 -7.24
C GLU A 11 -3.65 -25.59 -6.35
N PHE A 12 -2.95 -24.64 -6.95
CA PHE A 12 -1.90 -23.85 -6.29
C PHE A 12 -2.17 -22.36 -6.44
N ALA A 13 -1.91 -21.62 -5.36
CA ALA A 13 -1.85 -20.17 -5.38
C ALA A 13 -0.49 -19.68 -4.88
N VAL A 14 -0.06 -18.54 -5.43
CA VAL A 14 1.08 -17.79 -4.93
C VAL A 14 0.56 -16.70 -4.00
N ASN A 15 1.13 -16.60 -2.80
CA ASN A 15 0.82 -15.59 -1.81
C ASN A 15 2.03 -14.70 -1.56
N ILE A 16 1.85 -13.40 -1.71
CA ILE A 16 2.91 -12.39 -1.61
C ILE A 16 2.45 -11.34 -0.59
N CYS A 17 3.20 -11.17 0.50
CA CYS A 17 2.83 -10.32 1.62
C CYS A 17 3.82 -9.18 1.79
N SER A 18 3.31 -7.97 2.08
CA SER A 18 4.15 -6.86 2.52
C SER A 18 4.82 -7.22 3.85
N GLY A 19 6.13 -6.97 3.95
CA GLY A 19 6.91 -7.14 5.17
C GLY A 19 7.16 -5.80 5.85
N ARG A 20 8.15 -5.06 5.37
CA ARG A 20 8.56 -3.75 5.92
C ARG A 20 7.97 -2.60 5.12
N TRP A 21 7.82 -1.44 5.76
CA TRP A 21 7.22 -0.27 5.12
C TRP A 21 7.85 1.04 5.60
N LEU A 22 7.64 2.11 4.84
CA LEU A 22 7.88 3.50 5.25
C LEU A 22 6.69 4.37 4.86
N LEU A 23 6.40 5.37 5.67
CA LEU A 23 5.42 6.42 5.40
C LEU A 23 6.09 7.78 5.51
N THR A 24 5.92 8.62 4.49
CA THR A 24 6.37 10.01 4.50
C THR A 24 5.38 10.91 3.77
N SER A 25 5.39 12.21 4.06
CA SER A 25 4.72 13.18 3.20
C SER A 25 5.52 13.43 1.92
N ALA A 26 4.83 13.79 0.84
CA ALA A 26 5.51 14.24 -0.38
C ALA A 26 6.38 15.49 -0.12
N SER A 27 5.98 16.36 0.81
CA SER A 27 6.78 17.51 1.23
C SER A 27 8.14 17.07 1.79
N GLN A 28 8.15 16.17 2.77
CA GLN A 28 9.37 15.65 3.39
C GLN A 28 10.26 14.88 2.40
N LEU A 29 9.65 14.12 1.50
CA LEU A 29 10.37 13.47 0.40
C LEU A 29 11.16 14.51 -0.42
N MET A 30 10.54 15.65 -0.75
CA MET A 30 11.13 16.65 -1.64
C MET A 30 12.16 17.57 -0.95
N THR A 31 12.07 17.80 0.35
CA THR A 31 12.96 18.73 1.09
C THR A 31 14.35 18.16 1.40
N GLY A 32 14.62 16.89 1.11
CA GLY A 32 15.97 16.32 1.17
C GLY A 32 16.47 16.01 2.59
N GLY A 33 15.56 15.70 3.52
CA GLY A 33 15.92 15.23 4.86
C GLY A 33 16.73 13.93 4.87
N THR A 34 17.36 13.64 6.01
CA THR A 34 18.10 12.38 6.22
C THR A 34 17.22 11.33 6.88
N MET A 35 17.39 10.08 6.48
CA MET A 35 16.78 8.92 7.13
C MET A 35 17.76 8.30 8.13
N GLY A 36 17.23 7.66 9.17
CA GLY A 36 18.03 6.79 10.02
C GLY A 36 18.51 5.54 9.25
N PRO A 37 19.43 4.76 9.82
CA PRO A 37 19.97 3.57 9.14
C PRO A 37 18.89 2.53 8.80
N LYS A 38 17.93 2.31 9.70
CA LYS A 38 16.84 1.34 9.50
C LYS A 38 15.89 1.79 8.41
N GLU A 39 15.50 3.06 8.42
CA GLU A 39 14.62 3.63 7.40
C GLU A 39 15.30 3.65 6.03
N THR A 40 16.60 3.93 5.99
CA THR A 40 17.39 3.85 4.75
C THR A 40 17.41 2.43 4.18
N GLU A 41 17.58 1.42 5.04
CA GLU A 41 17.55 0.01 4.63
C GLU A 41 16.20 -0.37 3.99
N VAL A 42 15.08 -0.02 4.64
CA VAL A 42 13.74 -0.31 4.09
C VAL A 42 13.49 0.45 2.79
N SER A 43 13.93 1.71 2.69
CA SER A 43 13.84 2.52 1.47
C SER A 43 14.60 1.90 0.30
N ASN A 44 15.76 1.30 0.57
CA ASN A 44 16.59 0.65 -0.44
C ASN A 44 16.00 -0.68 -0.93
N ASN A 45 15.32 -1.43 -0.05
CA ASN A 45 14.71 -2.72 -0.35
C ASN A 45 13.22 -2.62 -0.71
N SER A 46 12.65 -1.40 -0.77
CA SER A 46 11.24 -1.23 -1.11
C SER A 46 10.95 -1.62 -2.56
N HIS A 47 9.92 -2.44 -2.74
CA HIS A 47 9.50 -3.01 -4.03
C HIS A 47 8.37 -2.22 -4.68
N ILE A 48 7.41 -1.77 -3.87
CA ILE A 48 6.19 -1.08 -4.31
C ILE A 48 6.07 0.25 -3.55
N TYR A 49 5.53 1.26 -4.20
CA TYR A 49 5.08 2.47 -3.54
C TYR A 49 3.59 2.75 -3.83
N LEU A 50 2.93 3.33 -2.84
CA LEU A 50 1.62 3.94 -2.97
C LEU A 50 1.75 5.45 -2.86
N ILE A 51 1.02 6.15 -3.73
CA ILE A 51 0.72 7.57 -3.53
C ILE A 51 -0.69 7.61 -3.00
N SER A 52 -0.85 8.18 -1.81
CA SER A 52 -2.14 8.33 -1.14
C SER A 52 -2.36 9.77 -0.71
N LYS A 53 -3.54 10.08 -0.19
CA LYS A 53 -3.82 11.37 0.44
C LYS A 53 -4.47 11.22 1.80
N SER A 54 -4.20 12.19 2.66
CA SER A 54 -4.81 12.38 3.98
C SER A 54 -5.11 13.86 4.21
N PRO A 55 -5.89 14.26 5.22
CA PRO A 55 -6.10 15.67 5.52
C PRO A 55 -4.78 16.41 5.83
N ILE A 56 -4.67 17.65 5.37
CA ILE A 56 -3.61 18.57 5.79
C ILE A 56 -3.83 18.94 7.24
N ILE A 57 -2.78 18.80 8.04
CA ILE A 57 -2.79 19.14 9.46
C ILE A 57 -1.90 20.38 9.67
N SER A 58 -2.40 21.35 10.41
CA SER A 58 -1.64 22.55 10.80
C SER A 58 -1.92 22.95 12.25
N TYR A 59 -1.08 23.85 12.78
CA TYR A 59 -1.31 24.47 14.08
C TYR A 59 -2.16 25.72 13.95
N SER A 60 -3.03 25.97 14.92
CA SER A 60 -3.71 27.25 15.05
C SER A 60 -2.76 28.30 15.62
N LYS A 61 -2.52 29.37 14.84
CA LYS A 61 -1.68 30.50 15.26
C LYS A 61 -2.21 31.18 16.52
N GLU A 62 -3.54 31.29 16.68
CA GLU A 62 -4.16 32.03 17.78
C GLU A 62 -4.03 31.31 19.13
N TYR A 63 -3.97 29.98 19.11
CA TYR A 63 -3.93 29.16 20.33
C TYR A 63 -2.55 28.65 20.68
N PHE A 64 -1.57 28.77 19.78
CA PHE A 64 -0.21 28.29 20.03
C PHE A 64 0.48 29.08 21.14
N ARG A 65 1.04 28.34 22.11
CA ARG A 65 1.80 28.88 23.24
C ARG A 65 2.98 27.98 23.58
N TYR A 66 4.07 28.62 23.97
CA TYR A 66 5.21 27.97 24.60
C TYR A 66 5.50 28.64 25.94
N GLU A 67 5.23 27.95 27.04
CA GLU A 67 5.34 28.49 28.39
C GLU A 67 5.89 27.39 29.32
N ASN A 68 6.86 27.73 30.17
CA ASN A 68 7.42 26.81 31.18
C ASN A 68 7.89 25.44 30.63
N GLY A 69 8.53 25.43 29.45
CA GLY A 69 9.00 24.19 28.84
C GLY A 69 7.90 23.31 28.25
N LYS A 70 6.69 23.86 28.05
CA LYS A 70 5.54 23.16 27.49
C LYS A 70 5.06 23.82 26.23
N ILE A 71 4.82 23.04 25.18
CA ILE A 71 4.08 23.50 24.00
C ILE A 71 2.61 23.16 24.18
N SER A 72 1.74 24.12 23.91
CA SER A 72 0.30 23.91 23.87
C SER A 72 -0.34 24.68 22.73
N GLY A 73 -1.53 24.25 22.35
CA GLY A 73 -2.33 24.95 21.37
C GLY A 73 -3.39 24.05 20.78
N ARG A 74 -3.71 24.31 19.52
CA ARG A 74 -4.74 23.58 18.79
C ARG A 74 -4.21 23.15 17.43
N ILE A 75 -4.54 21.92 17.05
CA ILE A 75 -4.28 21.38 15.73
C ILE A 75 -5.58 21.43 14.94
N ASN A 76 -5.47 21.84 13.69
CA ASN A 76 -6.56 22.09 12.78
C ASN A 76 -6.38 21.26 11.52
N TYR A 77 -7.46 20.69 11.02
CA TYR A 77 -7.51 20.07 9.68
C TYR A 77 -8.91 20.29 9.09
N ARG A 78 -9.05 20.05 7.79
CA ARG A 78 -10.34 20.15 7.11
C ARG A 78 -10.69 18.85 6.40
N VAL A 79 -11.97 18.54 6.37
CA VAL A 79 -12.55 17.48 5.55
C VAL A 79 -13.71 18.11 4.80
N ASP A 80 -13.65 18.08 3.47
CA ASP A 80 -14.66 18.68 2.58
C ASP A 80 -15.01 20.13 2.95
N GLY A 81 -13.99 20.94 3.28
CA GLY A 81 -14.14 22.33 3.68
C GLY A 81 -14.59 22.55 5.14
N GLU A 82 -15.01 21.51 5.86
CA GLU A 82 -15.40 21.63 7.26
C GLU A 82 -14.19 21.61 8.19
N LEU A 83 -14.08 22.60 9.08
CA LEU A 83 -12.99 22.68 10.03
C LEU A 83 -13.16 21.66 11.17
N ARG A 84 -12.07 20.97 11.48
CA ARG A 84 -11.91 20.08 12.63
C ARG A 84 -10.77 20.60 13.48
N GLU A 85 -10.96 20.55 14.78
CA GLU A 85 -10.03 21.14 15.74
C GLU A 85 -9.87 20.25 16.96
N LYS A 86 -8.65 20.21 17.50
CA LYS A 86 -8.40 19.53 18.76
C LYS A 86 -7.23 20.14 19.50
N ASP A 87 -7.38 20.28 20.81
CA ASP A 87 -6.37 20.89 21.66
C ASP A 87 -5.24 19.89 21.99
N PHE A 88 -4.02 20.39 22.10
CA PHE A 88 -2.86 19.61 22.50
C PHE A 88 -2.00 20.32 23.54
N SER A 89 -1.24 19.52 24.29
CA SER A 89 -0.29 20.01 25.27
C SER A 89 0.78 18.94 25.51
N ILE A 90 2.05 19.28 25.27
CA ILE A 90 3.19 18.37 25.37
C ILE A 90 4.35 19.02 26.11
N ASP A 91 5.05 18.24 26.93
CA ASP A 91 6.30 18.69 27.52
C ASP A 91 7.38 18.75 26.43
N PHE A 92 8.08 19.87 26.37
CA PHE A 92 9.04 20.16 25.32
C PHE A 92 10.20 21.03 25.85
N PRO A 93 11.09 20.45 26.69
CA PRO A 93 12.25 21.16 27.18
C PRO A 93 13.27 21.40 26.05
N LEU A 94 13.86 22.59 26.03
CA LEU A 94 14.93 22.94 25.09
C LEU A 94 16.28 22.50 25.69
N LEU A 95 16.71 21.29 25.35
CA LEU A 95 17.95 20.66 25.88
C LEU A 95 19.12 20.69 24.89
N ASP A 96 18.91 21.23 23.71
CA ASP A 96 19.78 21.13 22.52
C ASP A 96 20.34 22.48 22.09
N GLY A 97 20.37 23.46 22.99
CA GLY A 97 20.84 24.82 22.70
C GLY A 97 19.79 25.72 22.06
N ALA A 98 18.57 25.22 21.82
CA ALA A 98 17.44 26.05 21.42
C ALA A 98 17.07 27.02 22.55
N VAL A 99 16.75 28.26 22.19
CA VAL A 99 16.29 29.30 23.13
C VAL A 99 14.93 29.87 22.77
N GLU A 100 14.50 29.69 21.51
CA GLU A 100 13.21 30.17 21.01
C GLU A 100 12.39 29.02 20.41
N VAL A 101 11.07 29.08 20.60
CA VAL A 101 10.09 28.22 19.92
C VAL A 101 9.08 29.13 19.21
N ARG A 102 8.90 28.92 17.91
CA ARG A 102 7.94 29.69 17.11
C ARG A 102 7.16 28.79 16.15
N LEU A 103 6.03 29.27 15.67
CA LEU A 103 5.37 28.64 14.52
C LEU A 103 6.04 29.05 13.21
N SER A 104 6.08 28.14 12.25
CA SER A 104 6.43 28.45 10.87
C SER A 104 5.43 29.45 10.27
N LYS A 105 5.83 30.08 9.16
CA LYS A 105 4.94 31.00 8.42
C LYS A 105 3.68 30.25 7.95
N TYR A 106 2.63 30.99 7.61
CA TYR A 106 1.41 30.41 7.03
C TYR A 106 1.80 29.41 5.92
N PRO A 107 1.30 28.16 5.96
CA PRO A 107 0.11 27.70 6.67
C PRO A 107 0.32 27.11 8.09
N HIS A 108 1.40 27.46 8.80
CA HIS A 108 1.63 27.05 10.20
C HIS A 108 1.67 25.53 10.41
N ARG A 109 2.35 24.81 9.51
CA ARG A 109 2.42 23.34 9.56
C ARG A 109 3.50 22.82 10.51
N GLU A 110 4.40 23.68 10.97
CA GLU A 110 5.58 23.29 11.73
C GLU A 110 5.76 24.21 12.92
N ILE A 111 6.24 23.63 14.02
CA ILE A 111 6.87 24.37 15.11
C ILE A 111 8.37 24.34 14.85
N LEU A 112 9.03 25.48 14.96
CA LEU A 112 10.46 25.66 14.73
C LEU A 112 11.13 26.00 16.06
N THR A 113 12.28 25.40 16.34
CA THR A 113 13.14 25.79 17.46
C THR A 113 14.39 26.48 16.94
N LEU A 114 14.77 27.61 17.54
CA LEU A 114 15.94 28.39 17.10
C LEU A 114 17.01 28.47 18.19
N ASP A 115 18.27 28.54 17.77
CA ASP A 115 19.39 28.93 18.63
C ASP A 115 19.40 30.44 18.91
N ALA A 116 20.37 30.90 19.71
CA ALA A 116 20.51 32.32 20.06
C ALA A 116 20.87 33.22 18.87
N ASP A 117 21.41 32.66 17.79
CA ASP A 117 21.78 33.36 16.56
C ASP A 117 20.60 33.38 15.55
N GLY A 118 19.49 32.71 15.88
CA GLY A 118 18.28 32.62 15.05
C GLY A 118 18.31 31.49 14.02
N ASN A 119 19.28 30.58 14.07
CA ASN A 119 19.33 29.41 13.19
C ASN A 119 18.35 28.33 13.66
N GLU A 120 17.73 27.64 12.70
CA GLU A 120 16.82 26.54 12.98
C GLU A 120 17.57 25.29 13.46
N ILE A 121 17.22 24.80 14.64
CA ILE A 121 17.75 23.54 15.21
C ILE A 121 16.83 22.38 14.89
N ARG A 122 15.51 22.55 15.08
CA ARG A 122 14.49 21.51 14.87
C ARG A 122 13.24 22.11 14.25
N TYR A 123 12.51 21.25 13.54
CA TYR A 123 11.14 21.51 13.14
C TYR A 123 10.26 20.31 13.53
N LEU A 124 9.03 20.59 13.98
CA LEU A 124 8.05 19.59 14.39
C LEU A 124 6.78 19.76 13.56
N PRO A 125 6.58 18.93 12.51
CA PRO A 125 5.37 18.94 11.72
C PRO A 125 4.14 18.62 12.56
N ALA A 126 3.01 19.29 12.28
CA ALA A 126 1.75 19.07 12.97
C ALA A 126 1.24 17.64 12.81
N SER A 127 1.51 17.00 11.67
CA SER A 127 1.21 15.59 11.42
C SER A 127 1.94 14.65 12.38
N ILE A 128 3.21 14.92 12.69
CA ILE A 128 4.00 14.13 13.64
C ILE A 128 3.49 14.30 15.07
N ILE A 129 3.13 15.52 15.49
CA ILE A 129 2.52 15.72 16.82
C ILE A 129 1.17 15.01 16.91
N CYS A 130 0.31 15.17 15.90
CA CYS A 130 -0.97 14.48 15.82
C CYS A 130 -0.81 12.94 15.91
N MET A 131 0.20 12.40 15.23
CA MET A 131 0.55 10.99 15.29
C MET A 131 1.06 10.57 16.67
N GLY A 132 2.03 11.31 17.23
CA GLY A 132 2.63 11.05 18.55
C GLY A 132 1.65 11.15 19.71
N MET A 133 0.59 11.93 19.56
CA MET A 133 -0.53 12.00 20.51
C MET A 133 -1.57 10.88 20.33
N GLY A 134 -1.39 9.99 19.34
CA GLY A 134 -2.29 8.87 19.08
C GLY A 134 -3.66 9.30 18.52
N TRP A 135 -3.79 10.48 17.92
CA TRP A 135 -5.11 10.92 17.46
C TRP A 135 -5.63 10.14 16.27
N HIS A 136 -4.75 9.78 15.34
CA HIS A 136 -5.05 8.89 14.21
C HIS A 136 -5.63 7.54 14.67
N LEU A 137 -5.21 7.03 15.84
CA LEU A 137 -5.69 5.77 16.43
C LEU A 137 -7.20 5.77 16.76
N THR A 138 -7.76 6.96 17.02
CA THR A 138 -9.17 7.12 17.43
C THR A 138 -9.98 7.92 16.43
N ASN A 139 -9.35 8.47 15.39
CA ASN A 139 -9.99 9.33 14.40
C ASN A 139 -9.74 8.80 12.98
N ARG A 140 -10.80 8.28 12.38
CA ARG A 140 -10.80 7.69 11.04
C ARG A 140 -10.50 8.69 9.93
N GLU A 141 -10.87 9.97 10.10
CA GLU A 141 -10.55 11.02 9.13
C GLU A 141 -9.03 11.21 9.00
N LEU A 142 -8.27 10.88 10.04
CA LEU A 142 -6.81 11.06 10.10
C LEU A 142 -6.03 9.77 9.82
N SER A 143 -6.64 8.58 10.03
CA SER A 143 -6.01 7.28 9.75
C SER A 143 -6.38 6.69 8.38
N ASP A 144 -7.42 7.18 7.71
CA ASP A 144 -7.81 6.67 6.40
C ASP A 144 -7.03 7.36 5.27
N LEU A 145 -6.27 6.57 4.53
CA LEU A 145 -5.44 7.01 3.40
C LEU A 145 -6.05 6.54 2.09
N GLU A 146 -6.48 7.49 1.26
CA GLU A 146 -7.05 7.16 -0.07
C GLU A 146 -5.92 6.82 -1.04
N VAL A 147 -5.90 5.61 -1.60
CA VAL A 147 -4.90 5.16 -2.56
C VAL A 147 -5.18 5.78 -3.94
N LEU A 148 -4.34 6.74 -4.33
CA LEU A 148 -4.43 7.46 -5.60
C LEU A 148 -3.64 6.78 -6.72
N TYR A 149 -2.54 6.11 -6.37
CA TYR A 149 -1.67 5.43 -7.33
C TYR A 149 -0.87 4.29 -6.67
N VAL A 150 -0.60 3.24 -7.43
CA VAL A 150 0.32 2.13 -7.09
C VAL A 150 1.41 2.09 -8.16
N GLY A 151 2.68 1.94 -7.77
CA GLY A 151 3.77 1.76 -8.72
C GLY A 151 4.95 0.98 -8.16
N GLN A 152 5.86 0.59 -9.04
CA GLN A 152 7.08 -0.12 -8.68
C GLN A 152 8.17 0.85 -8.21
N ALA A 153 8.75 0.55 -7.05
CA ALA A 153 9.96 1.19 -6.54
C ALA A 153 11.24 0.45 -6.98
N TYR A 154 11.09 -0.80 -7.42
CA TYR A 154 12.17 -1.70 -7.83
C TYR A 154 12.90 -1.23 -9.11
N GLY A 155 14.22 -1.43 -9.15
CA GLY A 155 15.05 -1.12 -10.31
C GLY A 155 16.47 -1.69 -10.17
N ASP A 156 17.36 -1.31 -11.09
CA ASP A 156 18.72 -1.83 -11.32
C ASP A 156 19.76 -1.72 -10.16
N GLY A 157 19.33 -1.47 -8.92
CA GLY A 157 20.19 -1.42 -7.73
C GLY A 157 21.00 -0.13 -7.55
N THR A 158 20.89 0.86 -8.45
CA THR A 158 21.71 2.09 -8.38
C THR A 158 21.06 3.27 -7.65
N ARG A 159 19.74 3.25 -7.44
CA ARG A 159 18.96 4.33 -6.82
C ARG A 159 17.92 3.80 -5.85
N THR A 160 17.67 4.55 -4.78
CA THR A 160 16.64 4.22 -3.78
C THR A 160 15.23 4.43 -4.34
N ALA A 161 14.22 3.81 -3.72
CA ALA A 161 12.82 4.03 -4.07
C ALA A 161 12.46 5.54 -4.08
N PHE A 162 12.93 6.25 -3.05
CA PHE A 162 12.69 7.67 -2.84
C PHE A 162 13.37 8.55 -3.90
N GLU A 163 14.61 8.22 -4.31
CA GLU A 163 15.32 8.95 -5.38
C GLU A 163 14.61 8.85 -6.73
N ARG A 164 14.07 7.66 -7.06
CA ARG A 164 13.29 7.45 -8.28
C ARG A 164 11.99 8.24 -8.25
N LEU A 165 11.28 8.20 -7.12
CA LEU A 165 10.02 8.90 -6.91
C LEU A 165 10.14 10.41 -7.10
N LYS A 166 11.18 11.05 -6.56
CA LYS A 166 11.39 12.52 -6.69
C LYS A 166 11.41 13.00 -8.14
N SER A 167 11.95 12.19 -9.04
CA SER A 167 12.08 12.52 -10.46
C SER A 167 10.93 11.97 -11.31
N HIS A 168 9.94 11.32 -10.70
CA HIS A 168 8.89 10.62 -11.42
C HIS A 168 7.77 11.57 -11.86
N SER A 169 7.55 11.68 -13.18
CA SER A 169 6.55 12.58 -13.77
C SER A 169 5.13 12.32 -13.28
N THR A 170 4.79 11.09 -12.92
CA THR A 170 3.47 10.75 -12.39
C THR A 170 3.25 11.34 -11.00
N LEU A 171 4.26 11.32 -10.12
CA LEU A 171 4.15 11.95 -8.80
C LEU A 171 3.93 13.46 -8.95
N GLN A 172 4.71 14.12 -9.81
CA GLN A 172 4.58 15.55 -10.10
C GLN A 172 3.18 15.89 -10.64
N LYS A 173 2.64 15.06 -11.54
CA LYS A 173 1.27 15.22 -12.06
C LYS A 173 0.22 15.09 -10.95
N ILE A 174 0.35 14.08 -10.08
CA ILE A 174 -0.59 13.87 -8.96
C ILE A 174 -0.53 15.06 -7.99
N LEU A 175 0.67 15.53 -7.63
CA LEU A 175 0.85 16.70 -6.77
C LEU A 175 0.16 17.94 -7.35
N ALA A 176 0.30 18.18 -8.66
CA ALA A 176 -0.34 19.30 -9.34
C ALA A 176 -1.88 19.20 -9.37
N GLN A 177 -2.42 18.01 -9.62
CA GLN A 177 -3.87 17.80 -9.73
C GLN A 177 -4.56 17.74 -8.36
N ALA A 178 -3.98 17.03 -7.40
CA ALA A 178 -4.54 16.88 -6.06
C ALA A 178 -4.69 18.23 -5.35
N GLN A 179 -3.75 19.15 -5.54
CA GLN A 179 -3.83 20.49 -4.94
C GLN A 179 -5.05 21.30 -5.43
N TYR A 180 -5.50 21.06 -6.66
CA TYR A 180 -6.67 21.74 -7.23
C TYR A 180 -7.98 21.06 -6.80
N GLU A 181 -7.99 19.73 -6.80
CA GLU A 181 -9.21 18.94 -6.58
C GLU A 181 -9.50 18.64 -5.11
N SER A 182 -8.47 18.62 -4.27
CA SER A 182 -8.54 18.29 -2.84
C SER A 182 -7.59 19.22 -2.07
N PRO A 183 -7.87 20.54 -2.02
CA PRO A 183 -6.98 21.53 -1.41
C PRO A 183 -6.77 21.33 0.10
N ASP A 184 -7.67 20.59 0.75
CA ASP A 184 -7.60 20.22 2.16
C ASP A 184 -6.76 18.95 2.41
N SER A 185 -6.19 18.33 1.37
CA SER A 185 -5.45 17.07 1.46
C SER A 185 -3.95 17.23 1.19
N GLU A 186 -3.16 16.43 1.90
CA GLU A 186 -1.73 16.27 1.71
C GLU A 186 -1.45 14.92 1.05
N ILE A 187 -0.48 14.89 0.14
CA ILE A 187 -0.02 13.65 -0.47
C ILE A 187 0.93 12.92 0.48
N GLN A 188 0.59 11.68 0.78
CA GLN A 188 1.41 10.73 1.52
C GLN A 188 2.00 9.68 0.58
N ILE A 189 3.23 9.30 0.83
CA ILE A 189 3.97 8.28 0.10
C ILE A 189 4.23 7.12 1.06
N LEU A 190 3.71 5.95 0.70
CA LEU A 190 4.01 4.71 1.40
C LEU A 190 4.90 3.86 0.52
N THR A 191 5.95 3.28 1.06
CA THR A 191 6.76 2.27 0.36
C THR A 191 6.71 0.96 1.12
N PHE A 192 6.71 -0.14 0.38
CA PHE A 192 6.60 -1.49 0.91
C PHE A 192 7.67 -2.37 0.31
N GLU A 193 8.39 -3.05 1.19
CA GLU A 193 9.15 -4.24 0.86
C GLU A 193 8.22 -5.45 0.98
N TYR A 194 8.38 -6.37 0.05
CA TYR A 194 7.60 -7.59 -0.04
C TYR A 194 8.47 -8.79 0.26
N GLU A 195 7.96 -9.70 1.08
CA GLU A 195 8.62 -10.95 1.38
C GLU A 195 8.60 -11.89 0.15
N PRO A 196 9.56 -12.82 0.04
CA PRO A 196 9.49 -13.89 -0.95
C PRO A 196 8.15 -14.63 -0.89
N TYR A 197 7.61 -14.94 -2.07
CA TYR A 197 6.31 -15.57 -2.15
C TYR A 197 6.23 -16.94 -1.47
N ARG A 198 5.02 -17.27 -1.02
CA ARG A 198 4.66 -18.58 -0.47
C ARG A 198 3.75 -19.31 -1.43
N ILE A 199 3.88 -20.63 -1.50
CA ILE A 199 2.97 -21.48 -2.27
C ILE A 199 1.88 -21.97 -1.31
N ILE A 200 0.63 -21.66 -1.61
CA ILE A 200 -0.52 -22.25 -0.95
C ILE A 200 -1.06 -23.35 -1.84
N HIS A 201 -1.20 -24.53 -1.25
CA HIS A 201 -1.64 -25.72 -1.94
C HIS A 201 -2.99 -26.16 -1.39
N GLN A 202 -3.93 -26.46 -2.30
CA GLN A 202 -5.26 -26.94 -1.98
C GLN A 202 -5.54 -28.26 -2.69
N MET A 203 -5.91 -29.29 -1.93
CA MET A 203 -6.44 -30.54 -2.46
C MET A 203 -7.95 -30.62 -2.26
N ASP A 204 -8.68 -31.00 -3.31
CA ASP A 204 -10.12 -31.16 -3.28
C ASP A 204 -10.52 -32.64 -3.28
N GLY A 205 -10.49 -33.27 -2.10
CA GLY A 205 -10.84 -34.69 -1.94
C GLY A 205 -12.27 -35.07 -2.30
N ARG A 206 -13.13 -34.09 -2.64
CA ARG A 206 -14.52 -34.32 -3.11
C ARG A 206 -14.61 -34.28 -4.64
N ALA A 207 -13.55 -33.91 -5.34
CA ALA A 207 -13.53 -33.84 -6.78
C ALA A 207 -13.51 -35.25 -7.40
N GLY A 208 -14.53 -35.57 -8.20
CA GLY A 208 -14.58 -36.79 -9.01
C GLY A 208 -14.03 -36.57 -10.41
N ASN A 209 -13.52 -37.63 -11.04
CA ASN A 209 -13.02 -37.61 -12.43
C ASN A 209 -11.91 -36.58 -12.71
N VAL A 210 -11.01 -36.37 -11.75
CA VAL A 210 -9.84 -35.48 -11.86
C VAL A 210 -8.53 -36.27 -12.00
N ILE A 211 -7.48 -35.62 -12.49
CA ILE A 211 -6.12 -36.16 -12.49
C ILE A 211 -5.56 -36.08 -11.06
N SER A 212 -5.23 -37.24 -10.48
CA SER A 212 -4.69 -37.39 -9.12
C SER A 212 -3.49 -38.35 -9.05
N ASP A 213 -2.86 -38.63 -10.19
CA ASP A 213 -1.68 -39.50 -10.28
C ASP A 213 -0.38 -38.69 -10.27
N TYR A 214 0.72 -39.30 -10.71
CA TYR A 214 2.04 -38.67 -10.75
C TYR A 214 2.07 -37.33 -11.50
N ARG A 215 1.17 -37.12 -12.48
CA ARG A 215 1.09 -35.86 -13.23
C ARG A 215 0.70 -34.69 -12.34
N ASP A 216 -0.12 -34.92 -11.33
CA ASP A 216 -0.50 -33.88 -10.36
C ASP A 216 0.66 -33.55 -9.41
N MET A 217 1.41 -34.58 -9.00
CA MET A 217 2.61 -34.42 -8.18
C MET A 217 3.75 -33.72 -8.93
N ASP A 218 3.92 -33.98 -10.22
CA ASP A 218 4.96 -33.34 -11.03
C ASP A 218 4.72 -31.85 -11.20
N ARG A 219 3.44 -31.39 -11.23
CA ARG A 219 3.10 -29.97 -11.19
C ARG A 219 3.59 -29.31 -9.90
N PHE A 220 3.33 -29.93 -8.75
CA PHE A 220 3.80 -29.43 -7.47
C PHE A 220 5.34 -29.36 -7.40
N ARG A 221 6.03 -30.41 -7.87
CA ARG A 221 7.50 -30.41 -7.95
C ARG A 221 8.02 -29.30 -8.84
N ASN A 222 7.43 -29.12 -10.02
CA ASN A 222 7.81 -28.07 -10.96
C ASN A 222 7.74 -26.67 -10.33
N ILE A 223 6.70 -26.40 -9.53
CA ILE A 223 6.52 -25.15 -8.78
C ILE A 223 7.59 -24.96 -7.70
N VAL A 224 7.98 -26.04 -7.02
CA VAL A 224 9.01 -26.01 -5.97
C VAL A 224 10.40 -25.88 -6.55
N ASP A 225 10.66 -26.45 -7.72
CA ASP A 225 11.98 -26.45 -8.35
C ASP A 225 12.21 -25.18 -9.20
N ASN A 226 11.15 -24.61 -9.77
CA ASN A 226 11.21 -23.42 -10.63
C ASN A 226 10.46 -22.26 -9.97
N HIS A 227 11.21 -21.23 -9.60
CA HIS A 227 10.67 -20.10 -8.83
C HIS A 227 10.41 -18.88 -9.71
N LEU A 228 9.41 -18.07 -9.34
CA LEU A 228 9.26 -16.73 -9.89
C LEU A 228 10.44 -15.86 -9.46
N SER A 229 11.05 -15.16 -10.41
CA SER A 229 12.03 -14.13 -10.08
C SER A 229 11.41 -13.02 -9.24
N GLU A 230 12.23 -12.31 -8.46
CA GLU A 230 11.78 -11.16 -7.65
C GLU A 230 11.07 -10.11 -8.52
N TYR A 231 11.62 -9.80 -9.70
CA TYR A 231 11.00 -8.88 -10.65
C TYR A 231 9.59 -9.32 -11.07
N GLU A 232 9.39 -10.61 -11.34
CA GLU A 232 8.07 -11.14 -11.69
C GLU A 232 7.09 -11.04 -10.51
N GLN A 233 7.54 -11.35 -9.29
CA GLN A 233 6.73 -11.18 -8.08
C GLN A 233 6.27 -9.73 -7.91
N ILE A 234 7.19 -8.76 -8.08
CA ILE A 234 6.89 -7.33 -7.96
C ILE A 234 5.90 -6.87 -9.03
N CYS A 235 6.06 -7.36 -10.27
CA CYS A 235 5.10 -7.10 -11.35
C CYS A 235 3.70 -7.65 -11.03
N LEU A 236 3.61 -8.84 -10.42
CA LEU A 236 2.34 -9.44 -10.01
C LEU A 236 1.68 -8.66 -8.87
N VAL A 237 2.48 -8.23 -7.88
CA VAL A 237 2.00 -7.38 -6.77
C VAL A 237 1.45 -6.07 -7.30
N GLU A 238 2.19 -5.35 -8.15
CA GLU A 238 1.73 -4.09 -8.75
C GLU A 238 0.41 -4.28 -9.50
N ALA A 239 0.36 -5.24 -10.43
CA ALA A 239 -0.85 -5.49 -11.22
C ALA A 239 -2.04 -5.90 -10.35
N GLY A 240 -1.80 -6.72 -9.32
CA GLY A 240 -2.82 -7.16 -8.38
C GLY A 240 -3.38 -6.04 -7.53
N LEU A 241 -2.52 -5.17 -6.98
CA LEU A 241 -2.94 -4.02 -6.18
C LEU A 241 -3.65 -2.95 -7.03
N ILE A 242 -3.15 -2.67 -8.24
CA ILE A 242 -3.83 -1.75 -9.17
C ILE A 242 -5.23 -2.27 -9.50
N ARG A 243 -5.36 -3.58 -9.77
CA ARG A 243 -6.64 -4.19 -10.08
C ARG A 243 -7.60 -4.17 -8.89
N TYR A 244 -7.07 -4.34 -7.68
CA TYR A 244 -7.83 -4.37 -6.44
C TYR A 244 -8.34 -2.98 -6.03
N PHE A 245 -7.42 -2.03 -5.83
CA PHE A 245 -7.77 -0.67 -5.41
C PHE A 245 -8.38 0.15 -6.55
N GLN A 246 -8.15 -0.21 -7.81
CA GLN A 246 -8.55 0.57 -8.98
C GLN A 246 -8.22 2.07 -8.84
N PRO A 247 -7.00 2.44 -8.38
CA PRO A 247 -6.67 3.80 -8.00
C PRO A 247 -6.83 4.76 -9.20
N ARG A 248 -7.17 6.01 -8.91
CA ARG A 248 -7.58 6.98 -9.93
C ARG A 248 -6.55 7.16 -11.05
N TYR A 249 -5.27 7.17 -10.70
CA TYR A 249 -4.20 7.55 -11.63
C TYR A 249 -3.54 6.38 -12.37
N ASN A 250 -3.83 5.12 -12.00
CA ASN A 250 -3.39 3.97 -12.78
C ASN A 250 -4.37 3.67 -13.92
N ALA A 251 -3.84 3.36 -15.11
CA ALA A 251 -4.64 2.97 -16.27
C ALA A 251 -4.41 1.50 -16.68
N ILE A 252 -3.14 1.06 -16.69
CA ILE A 252 -2.76 -0.32 -17.01
C ILE A 252 -3.18 -1.23 -15.85
N TYR A 253 -3.66 -2.45 -16.14
CA TYR A 253 -4.13 -3.47 -15.19
C TYR A 253 -5.45 -3.17 -14.45
N LYS A 254 -5.81 -1.90 -14.25
CA LYS A 254 -6.98 -1.44 -13.48
C LYS A 254 -8.27 -2.20 -13.79
N ASP A 255 -8.54 -2.43 -15.07
CA ASP A 255 -9.82 -2.96 -15.54
C ASP A 255 -9.73 -4.30 -16.25
N ASN A 256 -8.54 -4.81 -16.50
CA ASN A 256 -8.32 -5.92 -17.42
C ASN A 256 -7.40 -7.00 -16.86
N PHE A 257 -6.83 -6.84 -15.66
CA PHE A 257 -6.07 -7.88 -15.01
C PHE A 257 -7.00 -8.85 -14.25
N PRO A 258 -6.78 -10.18 -14.34
CA PRO A 258 -5.81 -10.88 -15.19
C PRO A 258 -6.29 -11.09 -16.63
N SER A 259 -5.37 -11.29 -17.58
CA SER A 259 -5.66 -11.53 -19.01
C SER A 259 -4.50 -12.23 -19.71
N ASP A 260 -4.77 -13.15 -20.64
CA ASP A 260 -3.75 -13.85 -21.46
C ASP A 260 -2.82 -12.90 -22.25
N LYS A 261 -3.23 -11.65 -22.47
CA LYS A 261 -2.39 -10.65 -23.16
C LYS A 261 -1.29 -10.08 -22.26
N HIS A 262 -1.37 -10.31 -20.95
CA HIS A 262 -0.39 -9.80 -19.99
C HIS A 262 0.79 -10.76 -19.90
N LYS A 263 1.92 -10.37 -20.50
CA LYS A 263 3.16 -11.16 -20.49
C LYS A 263 3.65 -11.51 -19.08
N ILE A 264 3.37 -10.66 -18.09
CA ILE A 264 3.71 -10.92 -16.69
C ILE A 264 3.06 -12.20 -16.11
N LEU A 265 2.03 -12.74 -16.76
CA LEU A 265 1.37 -14.00 -16.37
C LEU A 265 1.96 -15.22 -17.08
N GLU A 266 2.87 -15.06 -18.04
CA GLU A 266 3.43 -16.18 -18.81
C GLU A 266 4.12 -17.19 -17.89
N SER A 267 4.95 -16.72 -16.97
CA SER A 267 5.62 -17.56 -15.96
C SER A 267 4.62 -18.20 -14.99
N CYS A 268 3.52 -17.51 -14.67
CA CYS A 268 2.45 -18.10 -13.86
C CYS A 268 1.78 -19.28 -14.57
N TYR A 269 1.53 -19.16 -15.87
CA TYR A 269 0.95 -20.24 -16.67
C TYR A 269 1.94 -21.38 -16.91
N ASN A 270 3.23 -21.07 -17.09
CA ASN A 270 4.29 -22.09 -17.23
C ASN A 270 4.48 -22.91 -15.95
N LEU A 271 4.33 -22.28 -14.78
CA LEU A 271 4.37 -22.93 -13.48
C LEU A 271 3.01 -23.49 -13.05
N ASP A 272 1.96 -23.28 -13.85
CA ASP A 272 0.58 -23.72 -13.61
C ASP A 272 -0.02 -23.26 -12.27
N PHE A 273 0.26 -22.01 -11.89
CA PHE A 273 -0.44 -21.33 -10.80
C PHE A 273 -1.84 -20.91 -11.24
N SER A 274 -2.83 -21.21 -10.42
CA SER A 274 -4.21 -20.84 -10.71
C SER A 274 -4.75 -19.72 -9.83
N GLY A 275 -4.08 -19.40 -8.71
CA GLY A 275 -4.41 -18.26 -7.86
C GLY A 275 -3.24 -17.33 -7.59
N LEU A 276 -3.52 -16.03 -7.50
CA LEU A 276 -2.63 -15.02 -6.96
C LEU A 276 -3.29 -14.36 -5.74
N ILE A 277 -2.56 -14.27 -4.64
CA ILE A 277 -2.98 -13.60 -3.42
C ILE A 277 -1.93 -12.54 -3.08
N VAL A 278 -2.34 -11.29 -3.12
CA VAL A 278 -1.47 -10.15 -2.77
C VAL A 278 -1.99 -9.53 -1.49
N GLU A 279 -1.13 -9.42 -0.50
CA GLU A 279 -1.45 -8.82 0.79
C GLU A 279 -0.70 -7.52 0.99
N ILE A 280 -1.38 -6.53 1.54
CA ILE A 280 -0.78 -5.29 2.01
C ILE A 280 -1.32 -5.01 3.42
N ASN A 281 -0.40 -4.89 4.37
CA ASN A 281 -0.71 -4.71 5.79
C ASN A 281 -0.10 -3.41 6.32
N THR A 282 -0.91 -2.66 7.04
CA THR A 282 -0.62 -1.38 7.69
C THR A 282 -1.13 -1.35 9.13
N ASP A 283 -1.37 -2.51 9.75
CA ASP A 283 -1.84 -2.63 11.14
C ASP A 283 -0.88 -2.00 12.15
N GLU A 284 0.43 -2.25 12.02
CA GLU A 284 1.48 -1.66 12.86
C GLU A 284 1.54 -0.13 12.74
N LEU A 285 1.10 0.39 11.60
CA LEU A 285 0.97 1.82 11.33
C LEU A 285 -0.27 2.44 11.96
N SER A 286 -1.30 1.64 12.26
CA SER A 286 -2.63 2.11 12.62
C SER A 286 -3.23 3.10 11.60
N PHE A 287 -2.81 2.96 10.34
CA PHE A 287 -3.43 3.60 9.18
C PHE A 287 -4.23 2.55 8.41
N ARG A 288 -5.21 3.01 7.64
CA ARG A 288 -6.05 2.16 6.81
C ARG A 288 -6.02 2.65 5.39
N LEU A 289 -5.85 1.74 4.45
CA LEU A 289 -5.85 2.06 3.03
C LEU A 289 -7.28 1.91 2.49
N PHE A 290 -7.67 2.76 1.56
CA PHE A 290 -8.96 2.63 0.88
C PHE A 290 -8.92 3.23 -0.53
N SER A 291 -9.98 2.97 -1.30
CA SER A 291 -10.25 3.65 -2.56
C SER A 291 -11.76 3.70 -2.80
N ASP A 292 -12.22 4.35 -3.88
CA ASP A 292 -13.65 4.40 -4.22
C ASP A 292 -14.33 3.01 -4.26
N GLY A 293 -13.60 1.99 -4.71
CA GLY A 293 -14.09 0.61 -4.84
C GLY A 293 -13.76 -0.31 -3.67
N VAL A 294 -12.89 0.11 -2.75
CA VAL A 294 -12.36 -0.73 -1.66
C VAL A 294 -12.51 -0.03 -0.33
N LYS A 295 -13.21 -0.68 0.61
CA LYS A 295 -13.41 -0.16 1.96
C LYS A 295 -12.09 -0.04 2.72
N ALA A 296 -12.03 0.97 3.61
CA ALA A 296 -10.91 1.17 4.52
C ALA A 296 -10.61 -0.07 5.38
N SER A 297 -9.38 -0.55 5.31
CA SER A 297 -8.84 -1.65 6.11
C SER A 297 -7.35 -1.40 6.39
N ASP A 298 -6.85 -1.92 7.51
CA ASP A 298 -5.41 -1.96 7.82
C ASP A 298 -4.73 -3.10 7.05
N HIS A 299 -5.41 -4.23 6.91
CA HIS A 299 -4.98 -5.40 6.15
C HIS A 299 -5.91 -5.66 4.98
N HIS A 300 -5.34 -5.69 3.77
CA HIS A 300 -6.04 -6.05 2.55
C HIS A 300 -5.50 -7.35 1.98
N ILE A 301 -6.39 -8.27 1.65
CA ILE A 301 -6.09 -9.55 1.00
C ILE A 301 -6.77 -9.56 -0.37
N CYS A 302 -6.00 -9.24 -1.41
CA CYS A 302 -6.43 -9.28 -2.79
C CYS A 302 -6.33 -10.71 -3.32
N LYS A 303 -7.44 -11.31 -3.71
CA LYS A 303 -7.50 -12.67 -4.28
C LYS A 303 -7.88 -12.60 -5.75
N ILE A 304 -7.04 -13.17 -6.61
CA ILE A 304 -7.17 -13.07 -8.07
C ILE A 304 -7.11 -14.45 -8.68
N ASP A 305 -8.19 -14.87 -9.33
CA ASP A 305 -8.21 -16.09 -10.15
C ASP A 305 -7.50 -15.82 -11.48
N LEU A 306 -6.34 -16.45 -11.67
CA LEU A 306 -5.53 -16.25 -12.87
C LEU A 306 -6.11 -16.98 -14.09
N LEU A 307 -6.93 -18.00 -13.86
CA LEU A 307 -7.51 -18.80 -14.91
C LEU A 307 -8.82 -18.19 -15.42
N ASP A 308 -9.26 -18.67 -16.58
CA ASP A 308 -10.61 -18.43 -17.06
C ASP A 308 -11.54 -19.50 -16.46
N PRO A 309 -12.45 -19.16 -15.53
CA PRO A 309 -13.34 -20.12 -14.86
C PRO A 309 -14.37 -20.74 -15.81
N GLU A 310 -14.51 -20.22 -17.04
CA GLU A 310 -15.27 -20.90 -18.08
C GLU A 310 -14.51 -22.06 -18.71
N LYS A 311 -13.17 -22.06 -18.64
CA LYS A 311 -12.30 -23.11 -19.18
C LYS A 311 -11.83 -24.08 -18.11
N ARG A 312 -11.35 -23.57 -16.97
CA ARG A 312 -10.81 -24.37 -15.87
C ARG A 312 -11.07 -23.69 -14.53
N TRP A 313 -11.55 -24.46 -13.57
CA TRP A 313 -11.65 -24.04 -12.18
C TRP A 313 -10.29 -24.17 -11.50
N GLY A 314 -9.78 -23.04 -11.00
CA GLY A 314 -8.51 -22.95 -10.29
C GLY A 314 -8.64 -23.05 -8.76
N PHE A 315 -7.62 -22.53 -8.07
CA PHE A 315 -7.45 -22.55 -6.63
C PHE A 315 -8.69 -22.11 -5.83
N PHE A 316 -9.39 -21.06 -6.28
CA PHE A 316 -10.53 -20.49 -5.55
C PHE A 316 -11.86 -21.24 -5.73
N HIS A 317 -11.84 -22.41 -6.37
CA HIS A 317 -13.00 -23.22 -6.68
C HIS A 317 -12.89 -24.62 -6.06
N SER A 318 -13.89 -25.01 -5.26
CA SER A 318 -13.92 -26.30 -4.55
C SER A 318 -15.23 -27.03 -4.77
N GLY A 319 -15.18 -28.34 -4.99
CA GLY A 319 -16.34 -29.21 -5.12
C GLY A 319 -17.05 -29.39 -3.78
N ARG A 320 -18.39 -29.48 -3.82
CA ARG A 320 -19.22 -29.82 -2.65
C ARG A 320 -19.46 -31.33 -2.48
N GLY A 321 -19.07 -32.14 -3.46
CA GLY A 321 -19.24 -33.60 -3.46
C GLY A 321 -20.62 -34.08 -3.94
N ASP A 322 -21.55 -33.15 -4.21
CA ASP A 322 -22.89 -33.40 -4.77
C ASP A 322 -22.99 -33.02 -6.26
N GLY A 323 -21.84 -32.78 -6.90
CA GLY A 323 -21.75 -32.28 -8.28
C GLY A 323 -21.83 -30.76 -8.42
N SER A 324 -22.11 -30.03 -7.34
CA SER A 324 -22.03 -28.56 -7.30
C SER A 324 -20.66 -28.07 -6.80
N PHE A 325 -20.38 -26.78 -6.98
CA PHE A 325 -19.12 -26.15 -6.57
C PHE A 325 -19.35 -24.92 -5.70
N PHE A 326 -18.35 -24.61 -4.89
CA PHE A 326 -18.22 -23.39 -4.12
C PHE A 326 -17.06 -22.58 -4.68
N LYS A 327 -17.34 -21.31 -4.97
CA LYS A 327 -16.32 -20.31 -5.30
C LYS A 327 -16.09 -19.45 -4.06
N LEU A 328 -14.84 -19.21 -3.71
CA LEU A 328 -14.48 -18.34 -2.60
C LEU A 328 -15.01 -16.91 -2.87
N PRO A 329 -15.61 -16.22 -1.89
CA PRO A 329 -16.13 -14.87 -2.09
C PRO A 329 -15.01 -13.85 -2.30
N ASN A 330 -15.34 -12.71 -2.92
CA ASN A 330 -14.45 -11.57 -3.15
C ASN A 330 -13.15 -11.95 -3.90
N VAL A 331 -13.27 -12.81 -4.91
CA VAL A 331 -12.18 -13.17 -5.83
C VAL A 331 -12.36 -12.38 -7.11
N ILE A 332 -11.32 -11.65 -7.49
CA ILE A 332 -11.23 -10.94 -8.77
C ILE A 332 -11.05 -11.99 -9.87
N GLU A 333 -11.93 -11.95 -10.85
CA GLU A 333 -11.86 -12.81 -12.03
C GLU A 333 -11.51 -12.00 -13.27
N ARG A 334 -11.05 -12.73 -14.28
CA ARG A 334 -10.94 -12.24 -15.63
C ARG A 334 -12.29 -11.72 -16.14
N LYS A 335 -12.30 -10.53 -16.75
CA LYS A 335 -13.50 -10.02 -17.42
C LYS A 335 -13.90 -10.97 -18.55
N LYS A 336 -15.18 -11.38 -18.56
CA LYS A 336 -15.78 -12.08 -19.70
C LYS A 336 -15.67 -11.19 -20.93
N LYS A 337 -15.25 -11.75 -22.07
CA LYS A 337 -15.37 -11.03 -23.35
C LYS A 337 -16.86 -10.81 -23.59
N CYS A 338 -17.28 -9.54 -23.64
CA CYS A 338 -18.59 -9.18 -24.19
C CYS A 338 -18.65 -9.53 -25.67
#